data_AF-A0A8D8AIW6-F1
#
_entry.id   AF-A0A8D8AIW6-F1
#
_cell.length_a   1.000
_cell.length_b   1.000
_cell.length_c   1.000
_cell.angle_alpha   90.00
_cell.angle_beta   90.00
_cell.angle_gamma   90.00
#
_symmetry.space_group_name_H-M   'P 1'
#
loop_
_entity.id
_entity.type
_entity.pdbx_description
1 polymer ?
#
loop_
_entity_poly.entity_id
_entity_poly.type
_entity_poly.pdbx_seq_one_letter_code
_entity_poly.pdbx_strand_id
1 'polypeptide(L)'
;MAKAASRNGPGKSRWSEFRARLAGWFIAYCGHDLRCLQSLDSLTALMYRPTDGAALGVARALFGLMMLIDIPEERGGGNLDFRWGDPRACRFPLVNGMEPLGYARMGVVYLVMWLGALGITLGYRFRLTCLMFVTSYWYVFVLDKSFWNNHSYLYGLLGTLFLFTDANKFLSFDAYKNRTSSQEVPFWNYFILKYQFFILYFLAGLKKMCPEWLSGYAMTNLSYHWVFLPFRSLLGPQLTDLLIVHWFGCIFDTLVVFFLIYAPTRKTATLFACAFHLMNSRLFHIGMFPWTCLTQLPLYYSVSWPRLVWKKVSFGESSGKFTKHQKPKKQTPQPPSKRRKIVTGTILLYCGLQLFLPYSHFITKGYNNWTNGLYGYSWDMVSANLKLQIPP
;
A
#
# COMPACT_ATOMS: atom_id res chain seq x y z
N MET A 1 64.55 -37.70 7.03
CA MET A 1 63.75 -36.52 7.42
C MET A 1 63.25 -35.82 6.17
N ALA A 2 61.99 -36.04 5.77
CA ALA A 2 61.35 -35.31 4.67
C ALA A 2 60.07 -34.67 5.21
N LYS A 3 60.07 -33.33 5.25
CA LYS A 3 58.94 -32.51 5.71
C LYS A 3 57.78 -32.65 4.73
N ALA A 4 56.63 -33.09 5.25
CA ALA A 4 55.36 -33.10 4.55
C ALA A 4 54.92 -31.65 4.24
N ALA A 5 54.76 -31.34 2.95
CA ALA A 5 54.12 -30.12 2.49
C ALA A 5 52.62 -30.19 2.78
N SER A 6 52.13 -29.31 3.65
CA SER A 6 50.70 -29.12 3.85
C SER A 6 50.06 -28.60 2.57
N ARG A 7 49.22 -29.40 1.93
CA ARG A 7 48.34 -28.97 0.85
C ARG A 7 47.33 -27.97 1.39
N ASN A 8 47.54 -26.69 1.09
CA ASN A 8 46.51 -25.67 1.19
C ASN A 8 45.32 -26.09 0.32
N GLY A 9 44.14 -26.25 0.94
CA GLY A 9 42.89 -26.49 0.23
C GLY A 9 42.54 -25.31 -0.70
N PRO A 10 41.69 -25.51 -1.72
CA PRO A 10 41.36 -24.47 -2.67
C PRO A 10 40.66 -23.32 -1.95
N GLY A 11 41.33 -22.16 -1.90
CA GLY A 11 40.78 -20.93 -1.35
C GLY A 11 39.45 -20.59 -2.03
N LYS A 12 38.38 -20.51 -1.25
CA LYS A 12 37.07 -20.03 -1.73
C LYS A 12 37.28 -18.69 -2.42
N SER A 13 36.86 -18.56 -3.68
CA SER A 13 37.07 -17.34 -4.45
C SER A 13 36.39 -16.14 -3.75
N ARG A 14 36.98 -14.94 -3.84
CA ARG A 14 36.43 -13.69 -3.29
C ARG A 14 34.97 -13.45 -3.68
N TRP A 15 34.58 -13.92 -4.88
CA TRP A 15 33.21 -13.92 -5.38
C TRP A 15 32.26 -14.85 -4.62
N SER A 16 32.71 -16.06 -4.25
CA SER A 16 31.91 -17.00 -3.47
C SER A 16 31.64 -16.49 -2.05
N GLU A 17 32.61 -15.81 -1.45
CA GLU A 17 32.47 -15.18 -0.14
C GLU A 17 31.51 -13.98 -0.20
N PHE A 18 31.63 -13.11 -1.22
CA PHE A 18 30.69 -12.02 -1.44
C PHE A 18 29.25 -12.53 -1.60
N ARG A 19 29.02 -13.57 -2.41
CA ARG A 19 27.70 -14.18 -2.58
C ARG A 19 27.14 -14.76 -1.27
N ALA A 20 27.99 -15.41 -0.46
CA ALA A 20 27.57 -15.94 0.83
C ALA A 20 27.18 -14.81 1.82
N ARG A 21 27.94 -13.71 1.84
CA ARG A 21 27.60 -12.53 2.64
C ARG A 21 26.29 -11.92 2.18
N LEU A 22 26.11 -11.71 0.88
CA LEU A 22 24.87 -11.17 0.30
C LEU A 22 23.65 -12.05 0.62
N ALA A 23 23.80 -13.38 0.55
CA ALA A 23 22.76 -14.32 0.96
C ALA A 23 22.42 -14.19 2.46
N GLY A 24 23.42 -14.10 3.33
CA GLY A 24 23.24 -13.88 4.77
C GLY A 24 22.50 -12.58 5.07
N TRP A 25 22.88 -11.48 4.40
CA TRP A 25 22.22 -10.19 4.50
C TRP A 25 20.76 -10.25 4.03
N PHE A 26 20.49 -10.87 2.89
CA PHE A 26 19.13 -11.01 2.36
C PHE A 26 18.23 -11.83 3.29
N ILE A 27 18.76 -12.92 3.88
CA ILE A 27 18.04 -13.71 4.88
C ILE A 27 17.78 -12.89 6.14
N ALA A 28 18.78 -12.16 6.65
CA ALA A 28 18.61 -11.32 7.83
C ALA A 28 17.59 -10.19 7.62
N TYR A 29 17.52 -9.66 6.40
CA TYR A 29 16.67 -8.53 6.06
C TYR A 29 15.24 -8.94 5.71
N CYS A 30 15.08 -9.87 4.77
CA CYS A 30 13.79 -10.33 4.25
C CYS A 30 13.22 -11.54 5.00
N GLY A 31 14.06 -12.31 5.72
CA GLY A 31 13.66 -13.61 6.27
C GLY A 31 13.53 -14.72 5.22
N HIS A 32 14.09 -14.52 4.03
CA HIS A 32 13.97 -15.43 2.88
C HIS A 32 15.33 -15.74 2.27
N ASP A 33 15.47 -16.95 1.71
CA ASP A 33 16.69 -17.38 1.03
C ASP A 33 16.70 -16.90 -0.43
N LEU A 34 17.85 -16.47 -0.95
CA LEU A 34 18.00 -16.06 -2.34
C LEU A 34 17.67 -17.18 -3.33
N ARG A 35 17.79 -18.46 -2.93
CA ARG A 35 17.40 -19.62 -3.73
C ARG A 35 15.92 -19.60 -4.11
N CYS A 36 15.07 -18.93 -3.32
CA CYS A 36 13.66 -18.75 -3.64
C CYS A 36 13.45 -17.89 -4.90
N LEU A 37 14.45 -17.12 -5.35
CA LEU A 37 14.33 -16.22 -6.50
C LEU A 37 15.02 -16.75 -7.76
N GLN A 38 15.60 -17.95 -7.71
CA GLN A 38 16.39 -18.52 -8.81
C GLN A 38 15.55 -19.00 -10.00
N SER A 39 14.27 -19.32 -9.77
CA SER A 39 13.36 -19.80 -10.82
C SER A 39 11.92 -19.39 -10.49
N LEU A 40 11.06 -19.39 -11.52
CA LEU A 40 9.64 -19.14 -11.33
C LEU A 40 8.98 -20.17 -10.38
N ASP A 41 9.48 -21.40 -10.37
CA ASP A 41 8.95 -22.47 -9.53
C ASP A 41 9.32 -22.25 -8.07
N SER A 42 10.58 -21.89 -7.79
CA SER A 42 11.04 -21.52 -6.45
C SER A 42 10.30 -20.28 -5.93
N LEU A 43 10.08 -19.29 -6.79
CA LEU A 43 9.37 -18.07 -6.42
C LEU A 43 7.89 -18.34 -6.17
N THR A 44 7.27 -19.17 -7.00
CA THR A 44 5.87 -19.57 -6.81
C THR A 44 5.70 -20.38 -5.52
N ALA A 45 6.65 -21.26 -5.19
CA ALA A 45 6.66 -21.96 -3.91
C ALA A 45 6.75 -21.00 -2.72
N LEU A 46 7.59 -19.96 -2.82
CA LEU A 46 7.67 -18.90 -1.81
C LEU A 46 6.34 -18.12 -1.69
N MET A 47 5.77 -17.68 -2.81
CA MET A 47 4.52 -16.91 -2.86
C MET A 47 3.32 -17.68 -2.30
N TYR A 48 3.32 -19.00 -2.42
CA TYR A 48 2.26 -19.87 -1.90
C TYR A 48 2.59 -20.52 -0.55
N ARG A 49 3.67 -20.10 0.13
CA ARG A 49 3.97 -20.55 1.49
C ARG A 49 2.77 -20.22 2.41
N PRO A 50 2.17 -21.23 3.08
CA PRO A 50 1.10 -20.99 4.03
C PRO A 50 1.54 -20.02 5.13
N THR A 51 0.73 -19.00 5.38
CA THR A 51 1.02 -17.91 6.31
C THR A 51 -0.25 -17.60 7.09
N ASP A 52 -0.15 -17.30 8.39
CA ASP A 52 -1.32 -16.92 9.20
C ASP A 52 -2.05 -15.71 8.60
N GLY A 53 -3.37 -15.82 8.39
CA GLY A 53 -4.20 -14.76 7.83
C GLY A 53 -4.60 -13.66 8.82
N ALA A 54 -4.19 -13.75 10.09
CA ALA A 54 -4.68 -12.85 11.14
C ALA A 54 -4.43 -11.37 10.87
N ALA A 55 -3.18 -10.96 10.61
CA ALA A 55 -2.86 -9.56 10.33
C ALA A 55 -3.52 -9.04 9.05
N LEU A 56 -3.65 -9.87 8.02
CA LEU A 56 -4.35 -9.54 6.78
C LEU A 56 -5.84 -9.27 7.03
N GLY A 57 -6.48 -10.07 7.88
CA GLY A 57 -7.88 -9.88 8.27
C GLY A 57 -8.11 -8.54 8.99
N VAL A 58 -7.18 -8.13 9.86
CA VAL A 58 -7.23 -6.81 10.51
C VAL A 58 -7.00 -5.68 9.51
N ALA A 59 -5.99 -5.80 8.64
CA ALA A 59 -5.68 -4.82 7.61
C ALA A 59 -6.88 -4.54 6.69
N ARG A 60 -7.58 -5.61 6.27
CA ARG A 60 -8.84 -5.51 5.50
C ARG A 60 -9.93 -4.78 6.29
N ALA A 61 -10.16 -5.14 7.55
CA ALA A 61 -11.19 -4.50 8.38
C ALA A 61 -10.94 -2.99 8.48
N LEU A 62 -9.69 -2.60 8.78
CA LEU A 62 -9.32 -1.20 8.90
C LEU A 62 -9.39 -0.45 7.58
N PHE A 63 -8.96 -1.05 6.46
CA PHE A 63 -9.12 -0.44 5.14
C PHE A 63 -10.59 -0.17 4.81
N GLY A 64 -11.46 -1.17 4.99
CA GLY A 64 -12.90 -0.99 4.78
C GLY A 64 -13.47 0.11 5.67
N LEU A 65 -13.04 0.19 6.94
CA LEU A 65 -13.47 1.23 7.87
C LEU A 65 -13.05 2.62 7.41
N MET A 66 -11.83 2.78 6.89
CA MET A 66 -11.40 4.05 6.31
C MET A 66 -12.25 4.42 5.10
N MET A 67 -12.61 3.46 4.25
CA MET A 67 -13.46 3.71 3.08
C MET A 67 -14.90 4.09 3.46
N LEU A 68 -15.44 3.54 4.55
CA LEU A 68 -16.75 3.94 5.07
C LEU A 68 -16.84 5.43 5.43
N ILE A 69 -15.72 6.01 5.85
CA ILE A 69 -15.58 7.44 6.19
C ILE A 69 -15.20 8.25 4.95
N ASP A 70 -14.26 7.76 4.14
CA ASP A 70 -13.78 8.43 2.92
C ASP A 70 -14.90 8.69 1.91
N ILE A 71 -15.79 7.71 1.71
CA ILE A 71 -16.88 7.79 0.72
C ILE A 71 -17.79 9.01 0.97
N PRO A 72 -18.40 9.19 2.15
CA PRO A 72 -19.24 10.35 2.40
C PRO A 72 -18.44 11.66 2.46
N GLU A 73 -17.32 11.68 3.18
CA GLU A 73 -16.58 12.91 3.49
C GLU A 73 -15.79 13.45 2.29
N GLU A 74 -14.97 12.60 1.68
CA GLU A 74 -13.97 13.02 0.67
C GLU A 74 -14.43 12.70 -0.75
N ARG A 75 -15.27 11.68 -0.91
CA ARG A 75 -15.75 11.24 -2.25
C ARG A 75 -17.12 11.81 -2.56
N GLY A 76 -17.57 12.83 -1.84
CA GLY A 76 -18.82 13.54 -2.15
C GLY A 76 -20.06 12.66 -2.03
N GLY A 77 -19.99 11.57 -1.27
CA GLY A 77 -21.17 10.77 -0.93
C GLY A 77 -22.11 11.49 0.05
N GLY A 78 -21.58 12.37 0.90
CA GLY A 78 -22.37 13.23 1.78
C GLY A 78 -22.93 14.48 1.07
N ASN A 79 -22.28 14.90 -0.02
CA ASN A 79 -22.58 16.11 -0.78
C ASN A 79 -22.96 15.77 -2.24
N LEU A 80 -23.81 14.76 -2.43
CA LEU A 80 -24.17 14.24 -3.75
C LEU A 80 -24.87 15.28 -4.62
N ASP A 81 -25.66 16.16 -4.03
CA ASP A 81 -26.35 17.28 -4.67
C ASP A 81 -25.36 18.26 -5.32
N PHE A 82 -24.33 18.69 -4.58
CA PHE A 82 -23.28 19.53 -5.12
C PHE A 82 -22.44 18.79 -6.18
N ARG A 83 -22.13 17.51 -5.92
CA ARG A 83 -21.26 16.73 -6.81
C ARG A 83 -21.94 16.34 -8.12
N TRP A 84 -23.18 15.87 -8.06
CA TRP A 84 -23.87 15.25 -9.19
C TRP A 84 -25.12 16.00 -9.64
N GLY A 85 -25.69 16.88 -8.80
CA GLY A 85 -26.94 17.60 -9.05
C GLY A 85 -26.80 18.97 -9.69
N ASP A 86 -25.60 19.60 -9.69
CA ASP A 86 -25.40 20.90 -10.34
C ASP A 86 -25.35 20.75 -11.88
N PRO A 87 -26.32 21.32 -12.63
CA PRO A 87 -26.34 21.26 -14.09
C PRO A 87 -25.23 22.08 -14.76
N ARG A 88 -24.55 22.95 -14.01
CA ARG A 88 -23.46 23.80 -14.51
C ARG A 88 -22.08 23.20 -14.26
N ALA A 89 -22.01 22.04 -13.60
CA ALA A 89 -20.75 21.38 -13.31
C ALA A 89 -20.05 20.94 -14.61
N CYS A 90 -18.87 21.50 -14.89
CA CYS A 90 -18.02 21.04 -15.97
C CYS A 90 -17.27 19.78 -15.50
N ARG A 91 -17.44 18.66 -16.23
CA ARG A 91 -16.84 17.36 -15.87
C ARG A 91 -15.82 16.95 -16.91
N PHE A 92 -14.76 16.31 -16.42
CA PHE A 92 -13.66 15.83 -17.26
C PHE A 92 -13.57 14.30 -17.12
N PRO A 93 -14.45 13.53 -17.79
CA PRO A 93 -14.38 12.08 -17.74
C PRO A 93 -13.06 11.61 -18.36
N LEU A 94 -12.45 10.61 -17.73
CA LEU A 94 -11.21 10.02 -18.23
C LEU A 94 -11.45 9.19 -19.50
N VAL A 95 -12.63 8.57 -19.60
CA VAL A 95 -13.07 7.85 -20.78
C VAL A 95 -14.02 8.75 -21.56
N ASN A 96 -13.62 9.15 -22.76
CA ASN A 96 -14.43 10.01 -23.63
C ASN A 96 -15.82 9.40 -23.86
N GLY A 97 -16.87 10.22 -23.70
CA GLY A 97 -18.26 9.79 -23.87
C GLY A 97 -18.87 9.09 -22.66
N MET A 98 -18.13 8.94 -21.56
CA MET A 98 -18.67 8.40 -20.32
C MET A 98 -19.39 9.49 -19.54
N GLU A 99 -20.66 9.25 -19.25
CA GLU A 99 -21.50 10.20 -18.53
C GLU A 99 -21.95 9.66 -17.16
N PRO A 100 -22.16 10.57 -16.20
CA PRO A 100 -22.85 10.25 -14.94
C PRO A 100 -24.21 9.60 -15.22
N LEU A 101 -24.66 8.71 -14.34
CA LEU A 101 -26.08 8.39 -14.31
C LEU A 101 -26.87 9.59 -13.79
N GLY A 102 -28.18 9.62 -14.03
CA GLY A 102 -29.06 10.63 -13.43
C GLY A 102 -28.91 10.67 -11.90
N TYR A 103 -29.11 11.84 -11.30
CA TYR A 103 -28.84 12.13 -9.88
C TYR A 103 -29.27 11.02 -8.91
N ALA A 104 -30.53 10.57 -8.98
CA ALA A 104 -31.04 9.50 -8.10
C ALA A 104 -30.28 8.17 -8.26
N ARG A 105 -29.87 7.83 -9.48
CA ARG A 105 -29.10 6.61 -9.77
C ARG A 105 -27.65 6.73 -9.28
N MET A 106 -27.08 7.94 -9.28
CA MET A 106 -25.78 8.17 -8.63
C MET A 106 -25.87 7.91 -7.12
N GLY A 107 -26.97 8.29 -6.46
CA GLY A 107 -27.22 7.91 -5.07
C GLY A 107 -27.17 6.40 -4.84
N VAL A 108 -27.75 5.61 -5.75
CA VAL A 108 -27.69 4.13 -5.69
C VAL A 108 -26.26 3.62 -5.88
N VAL A 109 -25.48 4.19 -6.81
CA VAL A 109 -24.06 3.83 -7.01
C VAL A 109 -23.26 4.04 -5.72
N TYR A 110 -23.47 5.18 -5.05
CA TYR A 110 -22.79 5.47 -3.78
C TYR A 110 -23.23 4.56 -2.65
N LEU A 111 -24.52 4.24 -2.57
CA LEU A 111 -25.02 3.27 -1.60
C LEU A 111 -24.38 1.89 -1.81
N VAL A 112 -24.29 1.42 -3.05
CA VAL A 112 -23.61 0.16 -3.39
C VAL A 112 -22.14 0.21 -3.02
N MET A 113 -21.45 1.32 -3.31
CA MET A 113 -20.05 1.53 -2.93
C MET A 113 -19.85 1.46 -1.42
N TRP A 114 -20.71 2.16 -0.66
CA TRP A 114 -20.65 2.24 0.80
C TRP A 114 -20.99 0.89 1.46
N LEU A 115 -22.02 0.19 0.99
CA LEU A 115 -22.33 -1.17 1.41
C LEU A 115 -21.21 -2.16 1.06
N GLY A 116 -20.54 -1.95 -0.09
CA GLY A 116 -19.33 -2.68 -0.47
C GLY A 116 -18.21 -2.47 0.55
N ALA A 117 -17.93 -1.22 0.94
CA ALA A 117 -16.96 -0.89 1.99
C ALA A 117 -17.34 -1.50 3.35
N LEU A 118 -18.63 -1.47 3.74
CA LEU A 118 -19.13 -2.10 4.96
C LEU A 118 -18.89 -3.62 4.93
N GLY A 119 -19.21 -4.24 3.81
CA GLY A 119 -18.96 -5.66 3.57
C GLY A 119 -17.47 -6.02 3.60
N ILE A 120 -16.60 -5.15 3.07
CA ILE A 120 -15.14 -5.28 3.21
C ILE A 120 -14.73 -5.19 4.67
N THR A 121 -15.27 -4.27 5.48
CA THR A 121 -14.97 -4.11 6.91
C THR A 121 -15.37 -5.32 7.73
N LEU A 122 -16.53 -5.90 7.44
CA LEU A 122 -17.10 -7.04 8.15
C LEU A 122 -16.62 -8.39 7.59
N GLY A 123 -16.08 -8.40 6.36
CA GLY A 123 -15.66 -9.60 5.66
C GLY A 123 -16.84 -10.55 5.40
N TYR A 124 -17.98 -9.99 5.00
CA TYR A 124 -19.20 -10.71 4.68
C TYR A 124 -19.33 -10.88 3.17
N ARG A 125 -19.45 -12.12 2.66
CA ARG A 125 -19.44 -12.43 1.23
C ARG A 125 -18.32 -11.67 0.52
N PHE A 126 -17.11 -11.77 1.08
CA PHE A 126 -16.04 -10.81 0.87
C PHE A 126 -15.73 -10.49 -0.59
N ARG A 127 -15.71 -11.51 -1.47
CA ARG A 127 -15.44 -11.31 -2.90
C ARG A 127 -16.54 -10.48 -3.58
N LEU A 128 -17.80 -10.70 -3.22
CA LEU A 128 -18.94 -9.93 -3.74
C LEU A 128 -18.89 -8.47 -3.26
N THR A 129 -18.63 -8.24 -1.98
CA THR A 129 -18.60 -6.88 -1.43
C THR A 129 -17.39 -6.09 -1.92
N CYS A 130 -16.24 -6.75 -2.12
CA CYS A 130 -15.12 -6.17 -2.83
C CYS A 130 -15.49 -5.80 -4.28
N LEU A 131 -16.20 -6.67 -4.99
CA LEU A 131 -16.64 -6.38 -6.36
C LEU A 131 -17.60 -5.19 -6.39
N MET A 132 -18.57 -5.13 -5.48
CA MET A 132 -19.47 -3.98 -5.31
C MET A 132 -18.67 -2.70 -5.13
N PHE A 133 -17.76 -2.66 -4.16
CA PHE A 133 -16.90 -1.49 -3.90
C PHE A 133 -16.07 -1.11 -5.13
N VAL A 134 -15.28 -2.04 -5.68
CA VAL A 134 -14.31 -1.77 -6.74
C VAL A 134 -14.99 -1.30 -8.02
N THR A 135 -16.11 -1.91 -8.41
CA THR A 135 -16.83 -1.54 -9.63
C THR A 135 -17.43 -0.14 -9.52
N SER A 136 -18.14 0.17 -8.42
CA SER A 136 -18.68 1.51 -8.20
C SER A 136 -17.57 2.54 -8.02
N TYR A 137 -16.49 2.20 -7.33
CA TYR A 137 -15.39 3.11 -7.04
C TYR A 137 -14.67 3.51 -8.33
N TRP A 138 -14.30 2.54 -9.17
CA TRP A 138 -13.68 2.85 -10.46
C TRP A 138 -14.62 3.58 -11.40
N TYR A 139 -15.91 3.24 -11.41
CA TYR A 139 -16.91 3.98 -12.18
C TYR A 139 -16.91 5.46 -11.78
N VAL A 140 -17.07 5.78 -10.50
CA VAL A 140 -17.04 7.17 -10.01
C VAL A 140 -15.68 7.82 -10.24
N PHE A 141 -14.58 7.06 -10.13
CA PHE A 141 -13.22 7.54 -10.37
C PHE A 141 -13.02 8.03 -11.81
N VAL A 142 -13.48 7.28 -12.80
CA VAL A 142 -13.27 7.66 -14.22
C VAL A 142 -14.23 8.74 -14.73
N LEU A 143 -15.31 9.04 -13.99
CA LEU A 143 -16.31 10.03 -14.40
C LEU A 143 -15.83 11.49 -14.32
N ASP A 144 -14.89 11.81 -13.44
CA ASP A 144 -14.47 13.21 -13.26
C ASP A 144 -13.06 13.34 -12.69
N LYS A 145 -12.10 13.59 -13.57
CA LYS A 145 -10.69 13.78 -13.23
C LYS A 145 -10.43 14.91 -12.24
N SER A 146 -11.27 15.94 -12.20
CA SER A 146 -11.02 17.15 -11.39
C SER A 146 -11.07 16.88 -9.88
N PHE A 147 -11.76 15.81 -9.46
CA PHE A 147 -11.94 15.46 -8.04
C PHE A 147 -10.92 14.45 -7.51
N TRP A 148 -10.07 13.86 -8.36
CA TRP A 148 -9.26 12.73 -7.96
C TRP A 148 -7.77 13.06 -7.88
N ASN A 149 -7.13 12.42 -6.89
CA ASN A 149 -5.69 12.51 -6.64
C ASN A 149 -5.07 11.12 -6.54
N ASN A 150 -3.76 11.05 -6.35
CA ASN A 150 -3.04 9.78 -6.28
C ASN A 150 -3.48 8.87 -5.13
N HIS A 151 -3.95 9.45 -4.01
CA HIS A 151 -4.48 8.68 -2.89
C HIS A 151 -5.80 8.00 -3.27
N SER A 152 -6.60 8.69 -4.08
CA SER A 152 -7.84 8.16 -4.64
C SER A 152 -7.56 6.97 -5.56
N TYR A 153 -6.53 7.08 -6.40
CA TYR A 153 -6.07 5.98 -7.23
C TYR A 153 -5.57 4.79 -6.39
N LEU A 154 -4.79 5.06 -5.33
CA LEU A 154 -4.32 4.05 -4.38
C LEU A 154 -5.48 3.25 -3.75
N TYR A 155 -6.59 3.90 -3.35
CA TYR A 155 -7.71 3.19 -2.74
C TYR A 155 -8.42 2.26 -3.73
N GLY A 156 -8.58 2.69 -4.98
CA GLY A 156 -9.08 1.83 -6.06
C GLY A 156 -8.17 0.61 -6.26
N LEU A 157 -6.85 0.82 -6.28
CA LEU A 157 -5.87 -0.28 -6.35
C LEU A 157 -5.96 -1.20 -5.14
N LEU A 158 -5.98 -0.69 -3.92
CA LEU A 158 -6.09 -1.50 -2.70
C LEU A 158 -7.38 -2.31 -2.66
N GLY A 159 -8.53 -1.72 -3.00
CA GLY A 159 -9.80 -2.44 -3.12
C GLY A 159 -9.70 -3.57 -4.15
N THR A 160 -9.10 -3.30 -5.30
CA THR A 160 -8.87 -4.29 -6.36
C THR A 160 -7.94 -5.41 -5.89
N LEU A 161 -6.86 -5.09 -5.18
CA LEU A 161 -5.96 -6.10 -4.62
C LEU A 161 -6.68 -6.96 -3.57
N PHE A 162 -7.43 -6.34 -2.66
CA PHE A 162 -8.22 -7.05 -1.65
C PHE A 162 -9.23 -8.02 -2.27
N LEU A 163 -9.89 -7.64 -3.37
CA LEU A 163 -10.79 -8.51 -4.13
C LEU A 163 -10.14 -9.85 -4.49
N PHE A 164 -8.84 -9.87 -4.80
CA PHE A 164 -8.14 -11.09 -5.18
C PHE A 164 -7.55 -11.87 -4.00
N THR A 165 -7.28 -11.20 -2.87
CA THR A 165 -6.75 -11.83 -1.65
C THR A 165 -7.78 -12.72 -0.92
N ASP A 166 -7.29 -13.51 0.03
CA ASP A 166 -8.09 -14.29 0.98
C ASP A 166 -8.17 -13.61 2.36
N ALA A 167 -8.32 -12.28 2.38
CA ALA A 167 -8.36 -11.49 3.62
C ALA A 167 -9.60 -11.74 4.49
N ASN A 168 -10.57 -12.51 3.98
CA ASN A 168 -11.75 -12.94 4.71
C ASN A 168 -11.54 -14.21 5.55
N LYS A 169 -10.33 -14.77 5.63
CA LYS A 169 -10.06 -15.95 6.46
C LYS A 169 -9.91 -15.66 7.96
N PHE A 170 -9.86 -14.39 8.36
CA PHE A 170 -9.77 -13.98 9.77
C PHE A 170 -10.52 -12.67 10.02
N LEU A 171 -11.05 -12.52 11.25
CA LEU A 171 -11.82 -11.36 11.71
C LEU A 171 -12.97 -10.98 10.76
N SER A 172 -13.72 -11.98 10.29
CA SER A 172 -14.75 -11.83 9.27
C SER A 172 -15.97 -12.68 9.58
N PHE A 173 -17.13 -12.27 9.06
CA PHE A 173 -18.32 -13.12 9.09
C PHE A 173 -18.17 -14.40 8.26
N ASP A 174 -17.44 -14.36 7.14
CA ASP A 174 -17.16 -15.54 6.33
C ASP A 174 -16.38 -16.61 7.13
N ALA A 175 -15.35 -16.20 7.89
CA ALA A 175 -14.58 -17.10 8.74
C ALA A 175 -15.37 -17.59 9.96
N TYR A 176 -16.24 -16.73 10.52
CA TYR A 176 -17.13 -17.12 11.61
C TYR A 176 -18.12 -18.20 11.18
N LYS A 177 -18.66 -18.11 9.96
CA LYS A 177 -19.57 -19.11 9.39
C LYS A 177 -18.86 -20.42 9.05
N ASN A 178 -17.60 -20.35 8.60
CA ASN A 178 -16.82 -21.51 8.19
C ASN A 178 -15.62 -21.80 9.13
N ARG A 179 -15.92 -22.16 10.39
CA ARG A 179 -14.91 -22.33 11.45
C ARG A 179 -13.94 -23.50 11.25
N THR A 180 -14.28 -24.47 10.41
CA THR A 180 -13.44 -25.65 10.13
C THR A 180 -12.37 -25.37 9.06
N SER A 181 -12.50 -24.27 8.32
CA SER A 181 -11.53 -23.89 7.29
C SER A 181 -10.22 -23.38 7.88
N SER A 182 -9.11 -23.68 7.21
CA SER A 182 -7.80 -23.14 7.59
C SER A 182 -7.80 -21.62 7.45
N GLN A 183 -7.33 -20.93 8.49
CA GLN A 183 -7.12 -19.48 8.50
C GLN A 183 -5.79 -19.06 7.86
N GLU A 184 -5.07 -19.99 7.25
CA GLU A 184 -3.84 -19.70 6.51
C GLU A 184 -4.15 -19.15 5.11
N VAL A 185 -3.33 -18.20 4.69
CA VAL A 185 -3.36 -17.55 3.38
C VAL A 185 -2.01 -17.75 2.68
N PRO A 186 -1.97 -17.75 1.34
CA PRO A 186 -0.72 -17.65 0.60
C PRO A 186 0.05 -16.38 1.00
N PHE A 187 1.38 -16.48 1.10
CA PHE A 187 2.25 -15.35 1.43
C PHE A 187 2.08 -14.16 0.47
N TRP A 188 1.75 -14.43 -0.80
CA TRP A 188 1.59 -13.37 -1.80
C TRP A 188 0.51 -12.34 -1.43
N ASN A 189 -0.50 -12.72 -0.65
CA ASN A 189 -1.55 -11.80 -0.18
C ASN A 189 -0.96 -10.65 0.65
N TYR A 190 0.09 -10.92 1.44
CA TYR A 190 0.83 -9.90 2.17
C TYR A 190 1.82 -9.17 1.29
N PHE A 191 2.54 -9.91 0.43
CA PHE A 191 3.54 -9.35 -0.47
C PHE A 191 2.94 -8.24 -1.34
N ILE A 192 1.80 -8.50 -2.00
CA ILE A 192 1.22 -7.56 -2.96
C ILE A 192 0.75 -6.26 -2.30
N LEU A 193 0.19 -6.32 -1.09
CA LEU A 193 -0.22 -5.13 -0.34
C LEU A 193 0.99 -4.35 0.17
N LYS A 194 2.00 -5.02 0.73
CA LYS A 194 3.25 -4.38 1.15
C LYS A 194 3.98 -3.74 -0.02
N TYR A 195 3.97 -4.41 -1.17
CA TYR A 195 4.52 -3.90 -2.41
C TYR A 195 3.77 -2.65 -2.89
N GLN A 196 2.45 -2.62 -2.79
CA GLN A 196 1.68 -1.44 -3.16
C GLN A 196 2.05 -0.22 -2.30
N PHE A 197 2.21 -0.41 -0.99
CA PHE A 197 2.69 0.65 -0.10
C PHE A 197 4.16 0.99 -0.34
N PHE A 198 5.01 0.01 -0.68
CA PHE A 198 6.39 0.27 -1.12
C PHE A 198 6.41 1.23 -2.30
N ILE A 199 5.64 0.96 -3.34
CA ILE A 199 5.57 1.80 -4.54
C ILE A 199 5.07 3.22 -4.21
N LEU A 200 4.02 3.33 -3.39
CA LEU A 200 3.52 4.62 -2.92
C LEU A 200 4.63 5.50 -2.35
N TYR A 201 5.36 5.02 -1.34
CA TYR A 201 6.39 5.83 -0.67
C TYR A 201 7.63 5.99 -1.55
N PHE A 202 8.12 4.90 -2.13
CA PHE A 202 9.37 4.91 -2.88
C PHE A 202 9.30 5.88 -4.07
N LEU A 203 8.19 5.86 -4.83
CA LEU A 203 8.02 6.78 -5.94
C LEU A 203 7.76 8.21 -5.49
N ALA A 204 7.04 8.41 -4.38
CA ALA A 204 6.87 9.73 -3.79
C ALA A 204 8.22 10.34 -3.34
N GLY A 205 9.16 9.50 -2.89
CA GLY A 205 10.52 9.87 -2.55
C GLY A 205 11.37 10.17 -3.79
N LEU A 206 11.35 9.28 -4.79
CA LEU A 206 12.04 9.51 -6.07
C LEU A 206 11.60 10.82 -6.75
N LYS A 207 10.30 11.14 -6.71
CA LYS A 207 9.79 12.40 -7.25
C LYS A 207 10.33 13.64 -6.51
N LYS A 208 10.65 13.50 -5.22
CA LYS A 208 11.26 14.56 -4.40
C LYS A 208 12.77 14.69 -4.61
N MET A 209 13.40 13.79 -5.37
CA MET A 209 14.81 13.90 -5.77
C MET A 209 14.99 14.83 -6.97
N CYS A 210 14.37 16.01 -6.93
CA CYS A 210 14.52 17.05 -7.94
C CYS A 210 15.11 18.33 -7.31
N PRO A 211 15.82 19.16 -8.10
CA PRO A 211 16.40 20.41 -7.60
C PRO A 211 15.38 21.33 -6.92
N GLU A 212 14.14 21.39 -7.43
CA GLU A 212 13.08 22.25 -6.90
C GLU A 212 12.66 21.84 -5.48
N TRP A 213 12.64 20.53 -5.19
CA TRP A 213 12.34 20.05 -3.85
C TRP A 213 13.57 20.16 -2.93
N LEU A 214 14.74 19.66 -3.36
CA LEU A 214 15.93 19.60 -2.49
C LEU A 214 16.55 20.97 -2.17
N SER A 215 16.23 22.01 -2.96
CA SER A 215 16.59 23.40 -2.67
C SER A 215 15.70 24.08 -1.62
N GLY A 216 14.58 23.46 -1.24
CA GLY A 216 13.61 24.05 -0.31
C GLY A 216 12.55 24.93 -0.97
N TYR A 217 12.52 25.01 -2.31
CA TYR A 217 11.64 25.91 -3.04
C TYR A 217 10.19 25.41 -3.14
N ALA A 218 9.99 24.09 -3.19
CA ALA A 218 8.67 23.49 -3.46
C ALA A 218 7.60 23.83 -2.40
N MET A 219 7.98 23.97 -1.12
CA MET A 219 7.07 24.23 0.00
C MET A 219 7.67 25.24 0.98
N THR A 220 7.86 26.48 0.52
CA THR A 220 8.40 27.55 1.38
C THR A 220 7.43 27.93 2.50
N ASN A 221 7.99 28.32 3.65
CA ASN A 221 7.27 28.79 4.83
C ASN A 221 6.41 27.74 5.56
N LEU A 222 6.47 26.46 5.19
CA LEU A 222 5.69 25.42 5.86
C LEU A 222 6.12 25.24 7.33
N SER A 223 7.39 25.49 7.64
CA SER A 223 7.98 25.48 9.00
C SER A 223 7.36 26.48 9.97
N TYR A 224 6.61 27.49 9.50
CA TYR A 224 5.91 28.42 10.38
C TYR A 224 4.65 27.79 11.01
N HIS A 225 4.17 26.67 10.47
CA HIS A 225 3.10 25.92 11.11
C HIS A 225 3.53 25.40 12.48
N TRP A 226 2.62 25.44 13.47
CA TRP A 226 2.92 25.13 14.88
C TRP A 226 3.51 23.73 15.10
N VAL A 227 3.18 22.77 14.23
CA VAL A 227 3.73 21.41 14.25
C VAL A 227 5.26 21.41 14.17
N PHE A 228 5.85 22.39 13.50
CA PHE A 228 7.30 22.51 13.36
C PHE A 228 7.95 23.33 14.48
N LEU A 229 7.19 23.85 15.46
CA LEU A 229 7.73 24.67 16.55
C LEU A 229 8.94 24.04 17.26
N PRO A 230 8.97 22.73 17.59
CA PRO A 230 10.14 22.12 18.22
C PRO A 230 11.40 22.21 17.34
N PHE A 231 11.26 21.99 16.03
CA PHE A 231 12.37 22.06 15.08
C PHE A 231 12.78 23.50 14.81
N ARG A 232 11.79 24.39 14.60
CA ARG A 232 11.99 25.82 14.33
C ARG A 232 12.68 26.53 15.50
N SER A 233 12.38 26.13 16.74
CA SER A 233 13.04 26.70 17.92
C SER A 233 14.53 26.35 18.01
N LEU A 234 14.94 25.22 17.43
CA LEU A 234 16.32 24.74 17.44
C LEU A 234 17.11 25.19 16.21
N LEU A 235 16.51 25.12 15.03
CA LEU A 235 17.18 25.30 13.73
C LEU A 235 16.89 26.64 13.06
N GLY A 236 15.88 27.38 13.52
CA GLY A 236 15.30 28.50 12.79
C GLY A 236 14.38 28.05 11.64
N PRO A 237 13.55 28.95 11.08
CA PRO A 237 12.55 28.59 10.08
C PRO A 237 13.16 28.11 8.75
N GLN A 238 14.19 28.80 8.23
CA GLN A 238 14.78 28.48 6.93
C GLN A 238 15.42 27.08 6.92
N LEU A 239 16.18 26.75 7.96
CA LEU A 239 16.82 25.44 8.07
C LEU A 239 15.81 24.34 8.40
N THR A 240 14.73 24.66 9.10
CA THR A 240 13.61 23.72 9.33
C THR A 240 12.89 23.40 8.01
N ASP A 241 12.60 24.40 7.17
CA ASP A 241 12.06 24.17 5.84
C ASP A 241 13.00 23.29 5.03
N LEU A 242 14.30 23.63 4.96
CA LEU A 242 15.23 22.88 4.14
C LEU A 242 15.45 21.45 4.66
N LEU A 243 15.85 21.28 5.92
CA LEU A 243 16.27 19.98 6.45
C LEU A 243 15.10 19.09 6.83
N ILE A 244 14.06 19.63 7.46
CA ILE A 244 12.96 18.83 8.02
C ILE A 244 11.84 18.63 7.00
N VAL A 245 11.39 19.71 6.33
CA VAL A 245 10.31 19.57 5.35
C VAL A 245 10.82 18.89 4.09
N HIS A 246 11.93 19.37 3.51
CA HIS A 246 12.37 18.91 2.20
C HIS A 246 13.27 17.68 2.26
N TRP A 247 14.44 17.78 2.92
CA TRP A 247 15.40 16.67 2.95
C TRP A 247 14.90 15.46 3.73
N PHE A 248 14.44 15.65 4.96
CA PHE A 248 13.86 14.55 5.74
C PHE A 248 12.63 13.98 5.06
N GLY A 249 11.72 14.80 4.52
CA GLY A 249 10.57 14.31 3.75
C GLY A 249 10.95 13.43 2.56
N CYS A 250 11.96 13.84 1.78
CA CYS A 250 12.49 13.06 0.64
C CYS A 250 13.12 11.73 1.09
N ILE A 251 14.00 11.78 2.10
CA ILE A 251 14.70 10.59 2.63
C ILE A 251 13.68 9.63 3.26
N PHE A 252 12.74 10.16 4.02
CA PHE A 252 11.68 9.40 4.67
C PHE A 252 10.85 8.62 3.64
N ASP A 253 10.29 9.29 2.63
CA ASP A 253 9.48 8.62 1.61
C ASP A 253 10.29 7.57 0.84
N THR A 254 11.57 7.85 0.54
CA THR A 254 12.42 6.90 -0.17
C THR A 254 12.72 5.65 0.66
N LEU A 255 12.96 5.79 1.98
CA LEU A 255 13.56 4.75 2.80
C LEU A 255 12.63 4.09 3.82
N VAL A 256 11.48 4.70 4.16
CA VAL A 256 10.65 4.25 5.29
C VAL A 256 10.23 2.78 5.17
N VAL A 257 9.84 2.33 3.98
CA VAL A 257 9.37 0.96 3.78
C VAL A 257 10.50 -0.05 3.95
N PHE A 258 11.73 0.30 3.55
CA PHE A 258 12.90 -0.52 3.80
C PHE A 258 13.13 -0.69 5.31
N PHE A 259 13.00 0.39 6.09
CA PHE A 259 13.13 0.30 7.54
C PHE A 259 11.95 -0.39 8.23
N LEU A 260 10.76 -0.40 7.64
CA LEU A 260 9.60 -1.14 8.14
C LEU A 260 9.73 -2.66 7.89
N ILE A 261 10.30 -3.06 6.75
CA ILE A 261 10.55 -4.46 6.43
C ILE A 261 11.61 -5.03 7.39
N TYR A 262 12.71 -4.32 7.58
CA TYR A 262 13.81 -4.75 8.44
C TYR A 262 13.41 -4.80 9.92
N ALA A 263 13.39 -6.01 10.48
CA ALA A 263 12.83 -6.25 11.81
C ALA A 263 13.48 -5.41 12.94
N PRO A 264 14.80 -5.19 12.97
CA PRO A 264 15.44 -4.37 14.00
C PRO A 264 15.04 -2.89 13.97
N THR A 265 14.82 -2.30 12.79
CA THR A 265 14.47 -0.87 12.65
C THR A 265 12.97 -0.62 12.67
N ARG A 266 12.14 -1.66 12.50
CA ARG A 266 10.70 -1.54 12.29
C ARG A 266 9.98 -0.68 13.34
N LYS A 267 10.30 -0.83 14.63
CA LYS A 267 9.66 -0.06 15.69
C LYS A 267 9.96 1.43 15.57
N THR A 268 11.23 1.77 15.34
CA THR A 268 11.68 3.15 15.12
C THR A 268 11.05 3.72 13.84
N ALA A 269 11.06 2.96 12.75
CA ALA A 269 10.43 3.37 11.49
C ALA A 269 8.92 3.60 11.65
N THR A 270 8.24 2.77 12.45
CA THR A 270 6.81 2.92 12.75
C THR A 270 6.56 4.21 13.54
N LEU A 271 7.40 4.55 14.53
CA LEU A 271 7.29 5.81 15.25
C LEU A 271 7.40 7.02 14.31
N PHE A 272 8.43 7.04 13.44
CA PHE A 272 8.60 8.12 12.46
C PHE A 272 7.45 8.15 11.44
N ALA A 273 6.96 7.00 10.98
CA ALA A 273 5.82 6.94 10.08
C ALA A 273 4.54 7.46 10.73
N CYS A 274 4.30 7.12 12.00
CA CYS A 274 3.18 7.67 12.75
C CYS A 274 3.30 9.19 12.87
N ALA A 275 4.45 9.71 13.27
CA ALA A 275 4.69 11.15 13.36
C ALA A 275 4.47 11.84 11.99
N PHE A 276 5.07 11.32 10.93
CA PHE A 276 4.94 11.87 9.58
C PHE A 276 3.48 11.96 9.10
N HIS A 277 2.70 10.88 9.27
CA HIS A 277 1.29 10.88 8.87
C HIS A 277 0.43 11.78 9.74
N LEU A 278 0.66 11.79 11.06
CA LEU A 278 -0.07 12.69 11.95
C LEU A 278 0.24 14.15 11.64
N MET A 279 1.50 14.49 11.33
CA MET A 279 1.88 15.83 10.87
C MET A 279 1.19 16.17 9.56
N ASN A 280 1.22 15.29 8.56
CA ASN A 280 0.56 15.52 7.27
C ASN A 280 -0.96 15.68 7.41
N SER A 281 -1.61 14.97 8.35
CA SER A 281 -3.03 15.12 8.64
C SER A 281 -3.41 16.50 9.18
N ARG A 282 -2.44 17.24 9.72
CA ARG A 282 -2.63 18.61 10.21
C ARG A 282 -2.18 19.66 9.22
N LEU A 283 -1.16 19.36 8.42
CA LEU A 283 -0.57 20.29 7.46
C LEU A 283 -1.36 20.38 6.16
N PHE A 284 -1.91 19.26 5.70
CA PHE A 284 -2.49 19.16 4.37
C PHE A 284 -3.92 18.64 4.41
N HIS A 285 -4.78 19.20 3.56
CA HIS A 285 -6.12 18.70 3.28
C HIS A 285 -6.05 17.58 2.23
N ILE A 286 -5.45 16.44 2.60
CA ILE A 286 -5.25 15.27 1.72
C ILE A 286 -6.17 14.09 2.07
N GLY A 287 -7.29 14.40 2.72
CA GLY A 287 -8.36 13.46 3.07
C GLY A 287 -7.92 12.30 3.95
N MET A 288 -8.47 11.11 3.69
CA MET A 288 -8.25 9.91 4.48
C MET A 288 -6.86 9.27 4.33
N PHE A 289 -5.95 9.89 3.56
CA PHE A 289 -4.66 9.29 3.22
C PHE A 289 -3.78 8.99 4.44
N PRO A 290 -3.50 9.95 5.33
CA PRO A 290 -2.66 9.68 6.49
C PRO A 290 -3.25 8.60 7.40
N TRP A 291 -4.57 8.61 7.59
CA TRP A 291 -5.29 7.62 8.38
C TRP A 291 -5.24 6.22 7.76
N THR A 292 -5.37 6.14 6.43
CA THR A 292 -5.21 4.87 5.70
C THR A 292 -3.78 4.34 5.83
N CYS A 293 -2.77 5.19 5.69
CA CYS A 293 -1.38 4.77 5.89
C CYS A 293 -1.12 4.28 7.32
N LEU A 294 -1.60 5.00 8.34
CA LEU A 294 -1.49 4.64 9.76
C LEU A 294 -2.11 3.27 10.04
N THR A 295 -3.33 3.04 9.56
CA THR A 295 -4.05 1.78 9.79
C THR A 295 -3.41 0.57 9.11
N GLN A 296 -2.57 0.78 8.09
CA GLN A 296 -1.88 -0.29 7.37
C GLN A 296 -0.45 -0.56 7.88
N LEU A 297 0.13 0.28 8.76
CA LEU A 297 1.43 0.01 9.41
C LEU A 297 1.50 -1.36 10.11
N PRO A 298 0.45 -1.89 10.76
CA PRO A 298 0.48 -3.21 11.38
C PRO A 298 0.76 -4.37 10.40
N LEU A 299 0.58 -4.19 9.08
CA LEU A 299 0.94 -5.21 8.08
C LEU A 299 2.44 -5.57 8.12
N TYR A 300 3.31 -4.64 8.53
CA TYR A 300 4.75 -4.86 8.56
C TYR A 300 5.21 -5.68 9.77
N TYR A 301 4.36 -5.88 10.77
CA TYR A 301 4.66 -6.70 11.95
C TYR A 301 4.44 -8.20 11.69
N SER A 302 4.67 -9.02 12.73
CA SER A 302 4.43 -10.47 12.65
C SER A 302 3.00 -10.76 12.23
N VAL A 303 2.80 -11.65 11.26
CA VAL A 303 1.46 -12.00 10.74
C VAL A 303 0.49 -12.53 11.80
N SER A 304 1.02 -13.04 12.92
CA SER A 304 0.27 -13.55 14.06
C SER A 304 0.07 -12.54 15.20
N TRP A 305 0.51 -11.28 15.03
CA TRP A 305 0.40 -10.24 16.07
C TRP A 305 -1.03 -10.09 16.62
N PRO A 306 -2.13 -10.16 15.83
CA PRO A 306 -3.46 -9.99 16.38
C PRO A 306 -3.77 -11.07 17.40
N ARG A 307 -3.40 -12.33 17.11
CA ARG A 307 -3.63 -13.46 18.02
C ARG A 307 -2.89 -13.27 19.34
N LEU A 308 -1.68 -12.71 19.30
CA LEU A 308 -0.89 -12.43 20.50
C LEU A 308 -1.55 -11.34 21.36
N VAL A 309 -2.14 -10.32 20.74
CA VAL A 309 -2.88 -9.27 21.44
C VAL A 309 -4.15 -9.87 22.07
N TRP A 310 -4.95 -10.61 21.31
CA TRP A 310 -6.15 -11.26 21.83
C TRP A 310 -5.84 -12.17 23.02
N LYS A 311 -4.81 -13.01 22.95
CA LYS A 311 -4.40 -13.87 24.06
C LYS A 311 -4.05 -13.09 25.33
N LYS A 312 -3.45 -11.89 25.20
CA LYS A 312 -3.10 -11.02 26.33
C LYS A 312 -4.29 -10.24 26.88
N VAL A 313 -5.34 -10.02 26.10
CA VAL A 313 -6.57 -9.33 26.56
C VAL A 313 -7.55 -10.32 27.19
N SER A 314 -7.59 -11.57 26.70
CA SER A 314 -8.48 -12.63 27.18
C SER A 314 -8.03 -13.32 28.48
N PHE A 315 -7.44 -12.59 29.45
CA PHE A 315 -7.18 -13.13 30.80
C PHE A 315 -8.52 -13.46 31.49
N GLY A 316 -9.12 -14.62 31.21
CA GLY A 316 -10.36 -15.04 31.88
C GLY A 316 -11.13 -16.20 31.24
N GLU A 317 -11.04 -16.42 29.92
CA GLU A 317 -11.78 -17.53 29.29
C GLU A 317 -10.86 -18.70 28.93
N SER A 318 -10.85 -19.69 29.81
CA SER A 318 -10.55 -21.07 29.44
C SER A 318 -11.72 -21.61 28.62
N SER A 319 -11.72 -21.45 27.29
CA SER A 319 -12.34 -22.43 26.37
C SER A 319 -12.31 -21.96 24.92
N GLY A 320 -11.41 -22.59 24.18
CA GLY A 320 -11.40 -22.61 22.74
C GLY A 320 -10.16 -23.37 22.38
N LYS A 321 -10.32 -24.62 21.93
CA LYS A 321 -9.21 -25.43 21.42
C LYS A 321 -8.53 -24.62 20.31
N PHE A 322 -7.55 -23.79 20.66
CA PHE A 322 -6.61 -23.23 19.73
C PHE A 322 -5.93 -24.44 19.15
N THR A 323 -6.34 -24.79 17.93
CA THR A 323 -5.72 -25.82 17.14
C THR A 323 -4.23 -25.58 17.21
N LYS A 324 -3.52 -26.47 17.93
CA LYS A 324 -2.06 -26.53 17.95
C LYS A 324 -1.63 -26.26 16.51
N HIS A 325 -0.76 -25.27 16.32
CA HIS A 325 0.00 -25.12 15.09
C HIS A 325 0.53 -26.51 14.75
N GLN A 326 -0.12 -27.20 13.81
CA GLN A 326 0.37 -28.49 13.36
C GLN A 326 1.73 -28.13 12.77
N LYS A 327 2.79 -28.74 13.31
CA LYS A 327 4.11 -28.71 12.67
C LYS A 327 3.86 -28.93 11.18
N PRO A 328 4.41 -28.09 10.28
CA PRO A 328 4.16 -28.23 8.86
C PRO A 328 4.41 -29.69 8.51
N LYS A 329 3.36 -30.40 8.06
CA LYS A 329 3.55 -31.72 7.45
C LYS A 329 4.66 -31.50 6.43
N LYS A 330 5.78 -32.23 6.54
CA LYS A 330 6.82 -32.24 5.53
C LYS A 330 6.17 -32.69 4.23
N GLN A 331 5.63 -31.73 3.48
CA GLN A 331 5.13 -31.94 2.14
C GLN A 331 6.38 -32.07 1.29
N THR A 332 6.49 -33.20 0.59
CA THR A 332 7.47 -33.36 -0.49
C THR A 332 7.36 -32.15 -1.42
N PRO A 333 8.48 -31.57 -1.89
CA PRO A 333 8.44 -30.43 -2.79
C PRO A 333 7.81 -30.89 -4.11
N GLN A 334 6.50 -30.72 -4.24
CA GLN A 334 5.83 -30.90 -5.52
C GLN A 334 5.97 -29.62 -6.34
N PRO A 335 6.17 -29.74 -7.66
CA PRO A 335 6.24 -28.57 -8.52
C PRO A 335 4.92 -27.78 -8.41
N PRO A 336 4.99 -26.44 -8.39
CA PRO A 336 3.79 -25.64 -8.25
C PRO A 336 2.86 -25.84 -9.45
N SER A 337 1.56 -26.01 -9.18
CA SER A 337 0.54 -26.16 -10.24
C SER A 337 0.56 -24.99 -11.23
N LYS A 338 0.16 -25.23 -12.49
CA LYS A 338 0.07 -24.22 -13.56
C LYS A 338 -0.71 -22.97 -13.12
N ARG A 339 -1.83 -23.14 -12.41
CA ARG A 339 -2.64 -22.04 -11.85
C ARG A 339 -1.82 -21.14 -10.92
N ARG A 340 -1.04 -21.72 -10.01
CA ARG A 340 -0.18 -20.95 -9.08
C ARG A 340 0.88 -20.15 -9.83
N LYS A 341 1.50 -20.74 -10.86
CA LYS A 341 2.48 -20.05 -11.71
C LYS A 341 1.86 -18.86 -12.46
N ILE A 342 0.65 -19.01 -12.99
CA ILE A 342 -0.10 -17.92 -13.65
C ILE A 342 -0.36 -16.77 -12.67
N VAL A 343 -0.81 -17.08 -11.45
CA VAL A 343 -1.03 -16.05 -10.42
C VAL A 343 0.28 -15.33 -10.06
N THR A 344 1.36 -16.08 -9.84
CA THR A 344 2.69 -15.48 -9.60
C THR A 344 3.10 -14.58 -10.77
N GLY A 345 2.93 -15.03 -12.01
CA GLY A 345 3.23 -14.24 -13.20
C GLY A 345 2.39 -12.96 -13.28
N THR A 346 1.11 -13.04 -12.93
CA THR A 346 0.21 -11.87 -12.89
C THR A 346 0.64 -10.86 -11.81
N ILE A 347 1.07 -11.34 -10.65
CA ILE A 347 1.62 -10.50 -9.58
C ILE A 347 2.90 -9.80 -10.04
N LEU A 348 3.80 -10.53 -10.70
CA LEU A 348 5.03 -9.94 -11.25
C LEU A 348 4.73 -8.91 -12.35
N LEU A 349 3.76 -9.19 -13.22
CA LEU A 349 3.30 -8.25 -14.22
C LEU A 349 2.73 -6.99 -13.57
N TYR A 350 1.91 -7.13 -12.52
CA TYR A 350 1.40 -6.00 -11.75
C TYR A 350 2.54 -5.18 -11.14
N CYS A 351 3.54 -5.83 -10.53
CA CYS A 351 4.71 -5.14 -10.01
C CYS A 351 5.47 -4.38 -11.13
N GLY A 352 5.73 -5.04 -12.26
CA GLY A 352 6.37 -4.39 -13.41
C GLY A 352 5.57 -3.18 -13.91
N LEU A 353 4.24 -3.32 -14.01
CA LEU A 353 3.34 -2.26 -14.42
C LEU A 353 3.40 -1.07 -13.46
N GLN A 354 3.29 -1.29 -12.15
CA GLN A 354 3.28 -0.22 -11.15
C GLN A 354 4.62 0.53 -11.06
N LEU A 355 5.74 -0.13 -11.34
CA LEU A 355 7.05 0.52 -11.48
C LEU A 355 7.19 1.29 -12.80
N PHE A 356 6.54 0.82 -13.86
CA PHE A 356 6.64 1.39 -15.19
C PHE A 356 5.75 2.62 -15.40
N LEU A 357 4.50 2.59 -14.91
CA LEU A 357 3.51 3.66 -15.10
C LEU A 357 4.00 5.09 -14.79
N PRO A 358 4.80 5.35 -13.72
CA PRO A 358 5.40 6.67 -13.46
C PRO A 358 6.22 7.25 -14.61
N TYR A 359 6.80 6.38 -15.44
CA TYR A 359 7.72 6.76 -16.51
C TYR A 359 7.08 6.61 -17.89
N SER A 360 5.76 6.33 -17.95
CA SER A 360 5.05 6.06 -19.20
C SER A 360 4.78 7.30 -20.07
N HIS A 361 5.28 8.48 -19.69
CA HIS A 361 5.09 9.76 -20.37
C HIS A 361 5.49 9.79 -21.86
N PHE A 362 6.36 8.89 -22.30
CA PHE A 362 6.70 8.76 -23.72
C PHE A 362 5.63 8.02 -24.54
N ILE A 363 4.75 7.27 -23.88
CA ILE A 363 3.58 6.59 -24.47
C ILE A 363 2.34 7.47 -24.32
N THR A 364 2.18 8.08 -23.14
CA THR A 364 1.04 8.91 -22.78
C THR A 364 1.35 10.36 -23.12
N LYS A 365 0.72 10.91 -24.18
CA LYS A 365 0.89 12.31 -24.59
C LYS A 365 0.35 13.25 -23.49
N GLY A 366 1.17 13.60 -22.51
CA GLY A 366 0.80 14.57 -21.47
C GLY A 366 1.85 14.70 -20.38
N TYR A 367 2.33 15.93 -20.20
CA TYR A 367 2.77 16.40 -18.90
C TYR A 367 1.53 16.58 -18.02
N ASN A 368 1.64 16.59 -16.68
CA ASN A 368 0.49 16.86 -15.78
C ASN A 368 -0.12 18.27 -15.91
N ASN A 369 0.28 19.00 -16.95
CA ASN A 369 -0.24 20.29 -17.34
C ASN A 369 -1.23 20.05 -18.49
N TRP A 370 -2.48 20.48 -18.28
CA TRP A 370 -3.63 20.57 -19.19
C TRP A 370 -3.31 20.46 -20.70
N THR A 371 -3.05 19.24 -21.19
CA THR A 371 -2.79 18.95 -22.60
C THR A 371 -3.64 17.74 -23.02
N ASN A 372 -4.13 17.77 -24.26
CA ASN A 372 -4.97 16.71 -24.82
C ASN A 372 -4.14 15.47 -25.20
N GLY A 373 -4.44 14.32 -24.59
CA GLY A 373 -3.83 13.02 -24.90
C GLY A 373 -4.20 11.93 -23.88
N LEU A 374 -3.82 10.67 -24.17
CA LEU A 374 -3.87 9.57 -23.19
C LEU A 374 -2.99 9.99 -22.02
N TYR A 375 -3.61 10.25 -20.86
CA TYR A 375 -2.91 10.74 -19.67
C TYR A 375 -2.11 9.62 -19.02
N GLY A 376 -0.86 9.91 -18.67
CA GLY A 376 -0.02 8.98 -17.93
C GLY A 376 -0.49 8.96 -16.49
N TYR A 377 -0.83 7.78 -15.97
CA TYR A 377 -0.94 7.57 -14.53
C TYR A 377 0.47 7.57 -13.95
N SER A 378 1.12 8.73 -13.96
CA SER A 378 2.28 8.93 -13.12
C SER A 378 1.79 9.17 -11.70
N TRP A 379 2.59 8.79 -10.71
CA TRP A 379 2.29 9.03 -9.29
C TRP A 379 2.42 10.51 -8.91
N ASP A 380 2.08 11.39 -9.84
CA ASP A 380 2.32 12.79 -9.79
C ASP A 380 1.17 13.48 -9.08
N MET A 381 1.46 14.16 -7.98
CA MET A 381 0.45 15.03 -7.38
C MET A 381 0.04 16.08 -8.40
N VAL A 382 -1.27 16.19 -8.66
CA VAL A 382 -1.84 17.38 -9.29
C VAL A 382 -1.56 18.55 -8.36
N SER A 383 -0.91 19.59 -8.87
CA SER A 383 -0.75 20.86 -8.15
C SER A 383 -2.14 21.50 -8.02
N ALA A 384 -2.74 21.39 -6.83
CA ALA A 384 -4.10 21.86 -6.55
C ALA A 384 -4.27 23.41 -6.50
N ASN A 385 -3.33 24.20 -7.01
CA ASN A 385 -3.36 25.67 -6.89
C ASN A 385 -3.00 26.39 -8.19
N LEU A 386 -3.66 26.05 -9.30
CA LEU A 386 -3.94 27.05 -10.33
C LEU A 386 -5.42 27.39 -10.28
N LYS A 387 -5.77 28.43 -9.50
CA LYS A 387 -6.98 29.19 -9.78
C LYS A 387 -6.83 29.71 -11.20
N LEU A 388 -7.63 29.19 -12.13
CA LEU A 388 -7.86 29.83 -13.41
C LEU A 388 -8.44 31.21 -13.09
N GLN A 389 -7.59 32.23 -13.10
CA GLN A 389 -8.04 33.60 -13.32
C GLN A 389 -8.53 33.63 -14.76
N ILE A 390 -9.82 33.39 -14.94
CA ILE A 390 -10.51 33.76 -16.16
C ILE A 390 -10.68 35.28 -16.05
N PRO A 391 -9.96 36.09 -16.83
CA PRO A 391 -10.22 37.52 -16.87
C PRO A 391 -11.67 37.77 -17.33
N PRO A 392 -12.29 38.88 -16.89
CA PRO A 392 -13.72 39.16 -17.07
C PRO A 392 -14.18 39.16 -18.53
#